data_AF-A0A4W5R0B6-F1
#
_entry.id   AF-A0A4W5R0B6-F1
#
_cell.length_a   1.000
_cell.length_b   1.000
_cell.length_c   1.000
_cell.angle_alpha   90.00
_cell.angle_beta   90.00
_cell.angle_gamma   90.00
#
_symmetry.space_group_name_H-M   'P 1'
#
loop_
_entity.id
_entity.type
_entity.pdbx_description
1 polymer ?
#
loop_
_entity_poly.entity_id
_entity_poly.type
_entity_poly.pdbx_seq_one_letter_code
_entity_poly.pdbx_strand_id
1 'polypeptide(L)'
;MRLGSSTDKKDTGRLHVDFAQARDDLYEWECRQRLYAREERHRRRMEEDRFRHPSPPPIVHYSDHECSQLGDKIKDDTAFVEAVKVLLTWVERGEVNRRNANNFYSMIQSSNSHIRQLMSQKATHEKELEVAKDKFKTALSGILAQFEQIVSVFHAASKQKAWDHFSKAQRKNLDMWCKQAEVGPLLFLQLFTSSIHLVKYSLNVI
;
A
#
# COMPACT_ATOMS: atom_id res chain seq x y z
N MET A 1 40.95 -63.90 -40.13
CA MET A 1 40.83 -65.34 -39.78
C MET A 1 39.85 -65.40 -38.61
N ARG A 2 38.67 -66.04 -38.61
CA ARG A 2 37.99 -67.01 -39.45
C ARG A 2 36.49 -66.65 -39.37
N LEU A 3 35.82 -66.38 -40.49
CA LEU A 3 34.36 -66.25 -40.51
C LEU A 3 33.78 -67.67 -40.40
N GLY A 4 33.29 -68.02 -39.20
CA GLY A 4 32.57 -69.26 -38.98
C GLY A 4 31.21 -69.19 -39.64
N SER A 5 30.94 -70.13 -40.53
CA SER A 5 29.64 -70.37 -41.16
C SER A 5 28.61 -70.75 -40.10
N SER A 6 27.69 -69.85 -39.76
CA SER A 6 26.47 -70.22 -39.05
C SER A 6 25.32 -70.33 -40.04
N THR A 7 24.88 -71.56 -40.25
CA THR A 7 23.75 -71.95 -41.10
C THR A 7 22.43 -71.82 -40.32
N ASP A 8 22.08 -70.62 -39.85
CA ASP A 8 20.83 -70.41 -39.12
C ASP A 8 19.81 -69.60 -39.93
N LYS A 9 18.54 -70.02 -39.86
CA LYS A 9 17.44 -69.46 -40.67
C LYS A 9 17.15 -68.02 -40.24
N LYS A 10 16.87 -67.15 -41.23
CA LYS A 10 16.75 -65.69 -41.05
C LYS A 10 15.66 -65.19 -40.09
N ASP A 11 14.81 -66.06 -39.53
CA ASP A 11 13.69 -65.66 -38.65
C ASP A 11 13.52 -66.53 -37.41
N THR A 12 14.58 -67.20 -36.94
CA THR A 12 14.58 -67.91 -35.64
C THR A 12 15.64 -67.34 -34.70
N GLY A 13 15.61 -66.03 -34.49
CA GLY A 13 16.40 -65.39 -33.44
C GLY A 13 15.91 -65.83 -32.06
N ARG A 14 16.60 -66.77 -31.43
CA ARG A 14 16.34 -67.15 -30.03
C ARG A 14 16.65 -65.94 -29.15
N LEU A 15 15.61 -65.32 -28.59
CA LEU A 15 15.75 -64.18 -27.69
C LEU A 15 16.55 -64.63 -26.46
N HIS A 16 17.80 -64.19 -26.34
CA HIS A 16 18.61 -64.43 -25.16
C HIS A 16 18.17 -63.43 -24.08
N VAL A 17 17.34 -63.88 -23.15
CA VAL A 17 17.02 -63.13 -21.94
C VAL A 17 18.12 -63.42 -20.95
N ASP A 18 18.98 -62.44 -20.69
CA ASP A 18 19.95 -62.53 -19.60
C ASP A 18 19.18 -62.36 -18.28
N PHE A 19 18.95 -63.49 -17.60
CA PHE A 19 18.24 -63.52 -16.33
C PHE A 19 18.98 -62.80 -15.20
N ALA A 20 20.30 -62.57 -15.33
CA ALA A 20 21.05 -61.73 -14.39
C ALA A 20 20.70 -60.25 -14.62
N GLN A 21 20.68 -59.81 -15.88
CA GLN A 21 20.35 -58.43 -16.26
C GLN A 21 18.88 -58.06 -15.95
N ALA A 22 17.93 -58.97 -16.24
CA ALA A 22 16.51 -58.73 -15.96
C ALA A 22 16.19 -58.60 -14.46
N ARG A 23 17.03 -59.17 -13.58
CA ARG A 23 16.89 -59.06 -12.13
C ARG A 23 17.42 -57.71 -11.60
N ASP A 24 18.49 -57.20 -12.21
CA ASP A 24 19.02 -55.87 -11.92
C ASP A 24 18.05 -54.78 -12.41
N ASP A 25 17.38 -54.98 -13.55
CA ASP A 25 16.35 -54.07 -14.07
C ASP A 25 15.16 -53.90 -13.11
N LEU A 26 14.72 -54.99 -12.47
CA LEU A 26 13.64 -54.95 -11.47
C LEU A 26 14.09 -54.20 -10.19
N TYR A 27 15.29 -54.48 -9.69
CA TYR A 27 15.83 -53.80 -8.52
C TYR A 27 16.06 -52.31 -8.76
N GLU A 28 16.59 -51.95 -9.93
CA GLU A 28 16.73 -50.57 -10.35
C GLU A 28 15.39 -49.87 -10.46
N TRP A 29 14.38 -50.53 -11.05
CA TRP A 29 13.03 -50.00 -11.12
C TRP A 29 12.45 -49.75 -9.73
N GLU A 30 12.57 -50.70 -8.79
CA GLU A 30 12.11 -50.52 -7.41
C GLU A 30 12.84 -49.37 -6.70
N CYS A 31 14.15 -49.24 -6.90
CA CYS A 31 14.93 -48.12 -6.37
C CYS A 31 14.43 -46.78 -6.94
N ARG A 32 14.16 -46.71 -8.25
CA ARG A 32 13.56 -45.54 -8.90
C ARG A 32 12.16 -45.25 -8.35
N GLN A 33 11.31 -46.25 -8.15
CA GLN A 33 9.98 -46.08 -7.55
C GLN A 33 10.06 -45.53 -6.11
N ARG A 34 10.99 -46.03 -5.29
CA ARG A 34 11.21 -45.51 -3.93
C ARG A 34 11.72 -44.07 -3.94
N LEU A 35 12.56 -43.71 -4.92
CA LEU A 35 13.03 -42.34 -5.12
C LEU A 35 11.86 -41.41 -5.49
N TYR A 36 11.06 -41.76 -6.50
CA TYR A 36 9.87 -40.99 -6.89
C TYR A 36 8.88 -40.84 -5.73
N ALA A 37 8.64 -41.90 -4.94
CA ALA A 37 7.77 -41.82 -3.78
C ALA A 37 8.32 -40.88 -2.68
N ARG A 38 9.65 -40.76 -2.52
CA ARG A 38 10.26 -39.78 -1.60
C ARG A 38 10.09 -38.37 -2.11
N GLU A 39 10.35 -38.14 -3.40
CA GLU A 39 10.17 -36.84 -4.05
C GLU A 39 8.72 -36.37 -4.02
N GLU A 40 7.76 -37.26 -4.24
CA GLU A 40 6.33 -36.96 -4.15
C GLU A 40 5.93 -36.54 -2.73
N ARG A 41 6.39 -37.27 -1.70
CA ARG A 41 6.18 -36.88 -0.30
C ARG A 41 6.83 -35.53 0.01
N HIS A 42 8.00 -35.26 -0.56
CA HIS A 42 8.67 -33.97 -0.38
C HIS A 42 7.87 -32.84 -1.04
N ARG A 43 7.42 -33.03 -2.28
CA ARG A 43 6.59 -32.06 -3.02
C ARG A 43 5.31 -31.75 -2.27
N ARG A 44 4.61 -32.79 -1.81
CA ARG A 44 3.38 -32.64 -1.02
C ARG A 44 3.61 -31.90 0.30
N ARG A 45 4.70 -32.17 1.02
CA ARG A 45 5.06 -31.41 2.22
C ARG A 45 5.29 -29.93 1.91
N MET A 46 5.98 -29.61 0.82
CA MET A 46 6.24 -28.23 0.41
C MET A 46 4.96 -27.48 0.00
N GLU A 47 4.03 -28.18 -0.66
CA GLU A 47 2.70 -27.65 -0.99
C GLU A 47 1.86 -27.43 0.26
N GLU A 48 1.82 -28.40 1.19
CA GLU A 48 1.13 -28.25 2.48
C GLU A 48 1.73 -27.11 3.32
N ASP A 49 3.06 -26.94 3.32
CA ASP A 49 3.76 -25.87 4.06
C ASP A 49 3.48 -24.48 3.47
N ARG A 50 3.24 -24.38 2.15
CA ARG A 50 2.78 -23.13 1.51
C ARG A 50 1.42 -22.64 2.01
N PHE A 51 0.55 -23.56 2.44
CA PHE A 51 -0.76 -23.23 3.00
C PHE A 51 -0.77 -23.15 4.52
N ARG A 52 0.37 -23.40 5.18
CA ARG A 52 0.47 -23.13 6.62
C ARG A 52 0.49 -21.63 6.85
N HIS A 53 -0.32 -21.20 7.80
CA HIS A 53 -0.23 -19.84 8.32
C HIS A 53 1.22 -19.58 8.76
N PRO A 54 1.82 -18.43 8.43
CA PRO A 54 3.15 -18.08 8.91
C PRO A 54 3.20 -18.27 10.42
N SER A 55 4.22 -18.98 10.91
CA SER A 55 4.44 -19.04 12.36
C SER A 55 4.57 -17.61 12.88
N PRO A 56 3.98 -17.27 14.04
CA PRO A 56 4.12 -15.94 14.62
C PRO A 56 5.60 -15.54 14.65
N PRO A 57 5.95 -14.29 14.33
CA PRO A 57 7.33 -13.84 14.33
C PRO A 57 8.02 -14.22 15.66
N PRO A 58 9.29 -14.64 15.63
CA PRO A 58 10.03 -14.97 16.84
C PRO A 58 9.93 -13.81 17.83
N ILE A 59 9.38 -14.07 19.01
CA ILE A 59 9.17 -13.02 19.99
C ILE A 59 10.50 -12.77 20.67
N VAL A 60 11.08 -11.60 20.44
CA VAL A 60 12.38 -11.21 20.99
C VAL A 60 12.33 -11.34 22.51
N HIS A 61 13.19 -12.18 23.07
CA HIS A 61 13.30 -12.37 24.51
C HIS A 61 14.13 -11.26 25.14
N TYR A 62 13.87 -10.94 26.41
CA TYR A 62 14.67 -9.97 27.13
C TYR A 62 16.11 -10.47 27.30
N SER A 63 17.06 -9.59 26.98
CA SER A 63 18.45 -9.67 27.41
C SER A 63 18.99 -8.25 27.59
N ASP A 64 20.09 -8.07 28.31
CA ASP A 64 20.67 -6.74 28.50
C ASP A 64 21.12 -6.11 27.17
N HIS A 65 21.60 -6.93 26.23
CA HIS A 65 21.97 -6.50 24.88
C HIS A 65 20.76 -6.00 24.08
N GLU A 66 19.70 -6.81 24.04
CA GLU A 66 18.45 -6.44 23.37
C GLU A 66 17.82 -5.20 24.02
N CYS A 67 17.91 -5.08 25.34
CA CYS A 67 17.40 -3.92 26.08
C CYS A 67 18.11 -2.63 25.67
N SER A 68 19.43 -2.68 25.50
CA SER A 68 20.19 -1.52 25.03
C SER A 68 19.79 -1.12 23.62
N GLN A 69 19.72 -2.09 22.69
CA GLN A 69 19.31 -1.82 21.31
C GLN A 69 17.88 -1.28 21.23
N LEU A 70 16.97 -1.84 22.02
CA LEU A 70 15.59 -1.40 22.07
C LEU A 70 15.47 0.04 22.57
N GLY A 71 16.25 0.41 23.59
CA GLY A 71 16.30 1.76 24.11
C GLY A 71 16.71 2.81 23.08
N ASP A 72 17.60 2.47 22.15
CA ASP A 72 17.99 3.36 21.06
C ASP A 72 16.94 3.40 19.95
N LYS A 73 16.35 2.26 19.59
CA LYS A 73 15.23 2.20 18.62
C LYS A 73 14.00 3.00 19.09
N ILE A 74 13.73 3.05 20.39
CA ILE A 74 12.64 3.86 20.95
C ILE A 74 12.90 5.36 20.74
N LYS A 75 14.14 5.81 20.63
CA LYS A 75 14.45 7.23 20.39
C LYS A 75 14.39 7.60 18.90
N ASP A 76 14.38 6.61 18.01
CA ASP A 76 14.29 6.80 16.57
C ASP A 76 12.83 6.77 16.11
N ASP A 77 12.35 7.89 15.57
CA ASP A 77 10.98 8.05 15.06
C ASP A 77 10.61 6.98 14.01
N THR A 78 11.58 6.56 13.18
CA THR A 78 11.33 5.62 12.09
C THR A 78 11.12 4.18 12.59
N ALA A 79 11.77 3.83 13.70
CA ALA A 79 11.71 2.51 14.32
C ALA A 79 10.74 2.46 15.52
N PHE A 80 10.25 3.61 15.99
CA PHE A 80 9.49 3.73 17.24
C PHE A 80 8.29 2.78 17.32
N VAL A 81 7.49 2.68 16.25
CA VAL A 81 6.27 1.86 16.23
C VAL A 81 6.56 0.37 16.42
N GLU A 82 7.66 -0.12 15.87
CA GLU A 82 8.09 -1.51 16.06
C GLU A 82 8.72 -1.71 17.43
N ALA A 83 9.56 -0.76 17.86
CA ALA A 83 10.25 -0.81 19.15
C ALA A 83 9.28 -0.78 20.33
N VAL A 84 8.28 0.10 20.31
CA VAL A 84 7.31 0.22 21.41
C VAL A 84 6.45 -1.04 21.57
N LYS A 85 6.20 -1.80 20.48
CA LYS A 85 5.51 -3.11 20.53
C LYS A 85 6.35 -4.17 21.27
N VAL A 86 7.66 -4.17 21.05
CA VAL A 86 8.58 -5.07 21.78
C VAL A 86 8.61 -4.69 23.26
N LEU A 87 8.70 -3.39 23.58
CA LEU A 87 8.63 -2.90 24.96
C LEU A 87 7.33 -3.32 25.65
N LEU A 88 6.19 -3.13 24.98
CA LEU A 88 4.87 -3.56 25.47
C LEU A 88 4.87 -5.06 25.77
N THR A 89 5.34 -5.86 24.83
CA THR A 89 5.40 -7.33 24.98
C THR A 89 6.24 -7.76 26.18
N TRP A 90 7.39 -7.12 26.41
CA TRP A 90 8.23 -7.41 27.58
C TRP A 90 7.57 -7.02 28.90
N VAL A 91 6.84 -5.90 28.94
CA VAL A 91 6.11 -5.47 30.13
C VAL A 91 4.95 -6.42 30.43
N GLU A 92 4.15 -6.79 29.42
CA GLU A 92 3.02 -7.72 29.57
C GLU A 92 3.44 -9.12 30.02
N ARG A 93 4.65 -9.55 29.64
CA ARG A 93 5.24 -10.84 30.06
C ARG A 93 5.84 -10.84 31.47
N GLY A 94 5.97 -9.67 32.09
CA GLY A 94 6.60 -9.56 33.42
C GLY A 94 8.13 -9.64 33.40
N GLU A 95 8.79 -9.27 32.30
CA GLU A 95 10.26 -9.19 32.22
C GLU A 95 10.84 -8.10 33.17
N VAL A 96 9.99 -7.17 33.60
CA VAL A 96 10.33 -6.10 34.54
C VAL A 96 10.50 -6.66 35.95
N ASN A 97 11.68 -6.49 36.51
CA ASN A 97 12.01 -6.86 37.87
C ASN A 97 12.90 -5.80 38.54
N ARG A 98 13.19 -5.96 39.83
CA ARG A 98 13.97 -4.97 40.60
C ARG A 98 15.36 -4.66 40.03
N ARG A 99 15.98 -5.58 39.28
CA ARG A 99 17.32 -5.38 38.73
C ARG A 99 17.32 -4.55 37.45
N ASN A 100 16.27 -4.63 36.63
CA ASN A 100 16.19 -3.96 35.33
C ASN A 100 15.12 -2.84 35.25
N ALA A 101 14.40 -2.58 36.34
CA ALA A 101 13.34 -1.57 36.40
C ALA A 101 13.75 -0.19 35.88
N ASN A 102 14.99 0.25 36.14
CA ASN A 102 15.49 1.54 35.66
C ASN A 102 15.63 1.59 34.12
N ASN A 103 15.99 0.47 33.49
CA ASN A 103 16.10 0.39 32.03
C ASN A 103 14.71 0.51 31.39
N PHE A 104 13.74 -0.24 31.91
CA PHE A 104 12.34 -0.15 31.47
C PHE A 104 11.75 1.23 31.70
N TYR A 105 11.99 1.84 32.87
CA TYR A 105 11.55 3.19 33.16
C TYR A 105 12.12 4.21 32.15
N SER A 106 13.41 4.11 31.83
CA SER A 106 14.05 4.96 30.82
C SER A 106 13.43 4.79 29.43
N MET A 107 13.13 3.56 29.03
CA MET A 107 12.44 3.26 27.75
C MET A 107 11.00 3.81 27.73
N ILE A 108 10.26 3.71 28.83
CA ILE A 108 8.92 4.30 28.97
C ILE A 108 9.01 5.83 28.92
N GLN A 109 10.00 6.43 29.56
CA GLN A 109 10.23 7.87 29.52
C GLN A 109 10.55 8.37 28.09
N SER A 110 11.40 7.65 27.36
CA SER A 110 11.65 7.93 25.95
C SER A 110 10.37 7.79 25.12
N SER A 111 9.56 6.76 25.36
CA SER A 111 8.25 6.58 24.71
C SER A 111 7.28 7.73 25.00
N ASN A 112 7.27 8.26 26.22
CA ASN A 112 6.43 9.42 26.58
C ASN A 112 6.87 10.72 25.88
N SER A 113 8.14 10.82 25.48
CA SER A 113 8.61 11.97 24.69
C SER A 113 7.96 12.01 23.30
N HIS A 114 7.68 10.84 22.70
CA HIS A 114 6.95 10.75 21.43
C HIS A 114 5.53 11.30 21.52
N ILE A 115 4.84 11.16 22.66
CA ILE A 115 3.50 11.75 22.84
C ILE A 115 3.57 13.27 22.69
N ARG A 116 4.57 13.92 23.30
CA ARG A 116 4.73 15.38 23.17
C ARG A 116 5.00 15.80 21.72
N GLN A 117 5.81 15.01 21.01
CA GLN A 117 6.09 15.25 19.60
C GLN A 117 4.83 15.08 18.74
N LEU A 118 4.05 14.02 18.94
CA LEU A 118 2.78 13.79 18.25
C LEU A 118 1.78 14.92 18.47
N MET A 119 1.69 15.45 19.70
CA MET A 119 0.85 16.62 20.00
C MET A 119 1.32 17.88 19.26
N SER A 120 2.63 18.09 19.14
CA SER A 120 3.20 19.20 18.37
C SER A 120 2.97 19.06 16.86
N GLN A 121 3.13 17.84 16.33
CA GLN A 121 2.84 17.52 14.93
C GLN A 121 1.36 17.74 14.61
N LYS A 122 0.46 17.27 15.47
CA LYS A 122 -0.98 17.54 15.35
C LYS A 122 -1.26 19.04 15.27
N ALA A 123 -0.73 19.83 16.21
CA ALA A 123 -0.94 21.28 16.22
C ALA A 123 -0.37 21.97 14.96
N THR A 124 0.75 21.46 14.44
CA THR A 124 1.34 21.94 13.18
C THR A 124 0.42 21.67 12.00
N HIS A 125 -0.08 20.44 11.86
CA HIS A 125 -1.01 20.07 10.80
C HIS A 125 -2.36 20.80 10.89
N GLU A 126 -2.88 21.03 12.10
CA GLU A 126 -4.09 21.84 12.31
C GLU A 126 -3.88 23.28 11.81
N LYS A 127 -2.73 23.88 12.11
CA LYS A 127 -2.38 25.22 11.63
C LYS A 127 -2.23 25.26 10.10
N GLU A 128 -1.56 24.27 9.51
CA GLU A 128 -1.42 24.14 8.06
C GLU A 128 -2.76 24.00 7.36
N LEU A 129 -3.69 23.22 7.94
CA LEU A 129 -5.04 23.04 7.45
C LEU A 129 -5.83 24.36 7.44
N GLU A 130 -5.76 25.14 8.51
CA GLU A 130 -6.44 26.44 8.56
C GLU A 130 -5.87 27.42 7.53
N VAL A 131 -4.54 27.47 7.37
CA VAL A 131 -3.90 28.28 6.32
C VAL A 131 -4.32 27.83 4.93
N ALA A 132 -4.40 26.52 4.67
CA ALA A 132 -4.84 25.99 3.39
C ALA A 132 -6.31 26.32 3.10
N LYS A 133 -7.19 26.22 4.11
CA LYS A 133 -8.60 26.62 3.99
C LYS A 133 -8.74 28.09 3.60
N ASP A 134 -8.00 28.98 4.24
CA ASP A 134 -8.11 30.42 3.97
C ASP A 134 -7.53 30.82 2.61
N LYS A 135 -6.41 30.21 2.21
CA LYS A 135 -5.88 30.37 0.84
C LYS A 135 -6.90 29.94 -0.20
N PHE A 136 -7.54 28.79 0.02
CA PHE A 136 -8.55 28.25 -0.88
C PHE A 136 -9.80 29.13 -0.96
N LYS A 137 -10.34 29.59 0.19
CA LYS A 137 -11.45 30.56 0.23
C LYS A 137 -11.10 31.83 -0.55
N THR A 138 -9.90 32.37 -0.34
CA THR A 138 -9.45 33.60 -1.01
C THR A 138 -9.38 33.43 -2.52
N ALA A 139 -8.79 32.31 -2.99
CA ALA A 139 -8.71 32.02 -4.42
C ALA A 139 -10.11 31.95 -5.07
N LEU A 140 -11.06 31.32 -4.39
CA LEU A 140 -12.43 31.19 -4.90
C LEU A 140 -13.21 32.50 -4.87
N SER A 141 -13.08 33.29 -3.80
CA SER A 141 -13.63 34.65 -3.77
C SER A 141 -13.09 35.48 -4.94
N GLY A 142 -11.81 35.32 -5.28
CA GLY A 142 -11.20 35.96 -6.45
C GLY A 142 -11.82 35.50 -7.79
N ILE A 143 -12.16 34.22 -7.93
CA ILE A 143 -12.84 33.69 -9.12
C ILE A 143 -14.28 34.23 -9.20
N LEU A 144 -15.02 34.23 -8.10
CA LEU A 144 -16.39 34.76 -8.05
C LEU A 144 -16.43 36.25 -8.38
N ALA A 145 -15.51 37.04 -7.83
CA ALA A 145 -15.39 38.46 -8.16
C ALA A 145 -15.14 38.67 -9.66
N GLN A 146 -14.31 37.85 -10.30
CA GLN A 146 -14.11 37.92 -11.76
C GLN A 146 -15.39 37.61 -12.55
N PHE A 147 -16.17 36.59 -12.15
CA PHE A 147 -17.46 36.31 -12.77
C PHE A 147 -18.43 37.49 -12.64
N GLU A 148 -18.52 38.11 -11.47
CA GLU A 148 -19.39 39.27 -11.23
C GLU A 148 -19.00 40.47 -12.12
N GLN A 149 -17.70 40.74 -12.28
CA GLN A 149 -17.21 41.78 -13.18
C GLN A 149 -17.56 41.48 -14.64
N ILE A 150 -17.39 40.24 -15.10
CA ILE A 150 -17.75 39.82 -16.46
C ILE A 150 -19.26 40.00 -16.70
N VAL A 151 -20.10 39.56 -15.77
CA VAL A 151 -21.55 39.75 -15.85
C VAL A 151 -21.91 41.24 -15.88
N SER A 152 -21.22 42.07 -15.11
CA SER A 152 -21.40 43.53 -15.13
C SER A 152 -21.05 44.15 -16.49
N VAL A 153 -20.01 43.63 -17.17
CA VAL A 153 -19.65 44.04 -18.54
C VAL A 153 -20.78 43.69 -19.52
N PHE A 154 -21.35 42.48 -19.44
CA PHE A 154 -22.48 42.10 -20.30
C PHE A 154 -23.70 43.00 -20.06
N HIS A 155 -24.06 43.25 -18.80
CA HIS A 155 -25.14 44.19 -18.47
C HIS A 155 -24.89 45.59 -19.02
N ALA A 156 -23.65 46.09 -18.95
CA ALA A 156 -23.29 47.39 -19.51
C ALA A 156 -23.37 47.40 -21.05
N ALA A 157 -22.92 46.34 -21.71
CA ALA A 157 -22.98 46.18 -23.17
C ALA A 157 -24.42 46.09 -23.70
N SER A 158 -25.35 45.55 -22.89
CA SER A 158 -26.78 45.47 -23.20
C SER A 158 -27.54 46.79 -23.02
N LYS A 159 -26.92 47.84 -22.46
CA LYS A 159 -27.54 49.17 -22.38
C LYS A 159 -27.57 49.81 -23.76
N GLN A 160 -28.68 50.48 -24.10
CA GLN A 160 -28.93 51.05 -25.43
C GLN A 160 -27.74 51.84 -26.01
N LYS A 161 -27.09 52.66 -25.17
CA LYS A 161 -25.91 53.47 -25.54
C LYS A 161 -24.75 52.66 -26.13
N ALA A 162 -24.52 51.43 -25.68
CA ALA A 162 -23.52 50.52 -26.26
C ALA A 162 -24.16 49.59 -27.31
N TRP A 163 -25.37 49.10 -27.00
CA TRP A 163 -26.11 48.13 -27.79
C TRP A 163 -26.32 48.53 -29.25
N ASP A 164 -26.65 49.81 -29.49
CA ASP A 164 -26.95 50.31 -30.83
C ASP A 164 -25.73 50.31 -31.76
N HIS A 165 -24.51 50.28 -31.21
CA HIS A 165 -23.27 50.18 -31.98
C HIS A 165 -22.92 48.74 -32.39
N PHE A 166 -23.49 47.72 -31.74
CA PHE A 166 -23.23 46.33 -32.10
C PHE A 166 -24.10 45.87 -33.28
N SER A 167 -23.54 45.01 -34.13
CA SER A 167 -24.29 44.35 -35.21
C SER A 167 -25.29 43.32 -34.67
N LYS A 168 -26.26 42.92 -35.50
CA LYS A 168 -27.27 41.91 -35.15
C LYS A 168 -26.66 40.57 -34.70
N ALA A 169 -25.57 40.14 -35.34
CA ALA A 169 -24.86 38.92 -34.98
C ALA A 169 -24.13 39.04 -33.62
N GLN A 170 -23.46 40.17 -33.38
CA GLN A 170 -22.78 40.44 -32.11
C GLN A 170 -23.77 40.50 -30.94
N ARG A 171 -24.92 41.16 -31.13
CA ARG A 171 -26.02 41.20 -30.14
C ARG A 171 -26.52 39.80 -29.77
N LYS A 172 -26.72 38.93 -30.76
CA LYS A 172 -27.13 37.53 -30.51
C LYS A 172 -26.09 36.77 -29.68
N ASN A 173 -24.80 36.98 -29.95
CA ASN A 173 -23.73 36.37 -29.18
C ASN A 173 -23.67 36.89 -27.74
N LEU A 174 -23.74 38.21 -27.53
CA LEU A 174 -23.76 38.84 -26.21
C LEU A 174 -24.90 38.30 -25.34
N ASP A 175 -26.10 38.18 -25.91
CA ASP A 175 -27.28 37.69 -25.22
C ASP A 175 -27.13 36.22 -24.79
N MET A 176 -26.54 35.39 -25.66
CA MET A 176 -26.21 33.99 -25.35
C MET A 176 -25.15 33.89 -24.25
N TRP A 177 -24.07 34.68 -24.33
CA TRP A 177 -23.00 34.65 -23.33
C TRP A 177 -23.45 35.18 -21.97
N CYS A 178 -24.30 36.21 -21.94
CA CYS A 178 -24.87 36.74 -20.69
C CYS A 178 -25.69 35.66 -19.97
N LYS A 179 -26.59 34.98 -20.69
CA LYS A 179 -27.40 33.86 -20.15
C LYS A 179 -26.54 32.72 -19.60
N GLN A 180 -25.44 32.37 -20.29
CA GLN A 180 -24.51 31.34 -19.79
C GLN A 180 -23.77 31.80 -18.53
N ALA A 181 -23.33 33.06 -18.51
CA ALA A 181 -22.59 33.64 -17.40
C ALA A 181 -23.44 33.89 -16.14
N GLU A 182 -24.76 34.01 -16.24
CA GLU A 182 -25.66 34.11 -15.08
C GLU A 182 -25.88 32.76 -14.38
N VAL A 183 -25.86 31.65 -15.13
CA VAL A 183 -26.07 30.29 -14.59
C VAL A 183 -24.76 29.67 -14.09
N GLY A 184 -23.63 30.04 -14.68
CA GLY A 184 -22.30 29.54 -14.33
C GLY A 184 -21.91 29.68 -12.85
N PRO A 185 -22.08 30.86 -12.20
CA PRO A 185 -21.76 31.06 -10.80
C PRO A 185 -22.59 30.19 -9.84
N LEU A 186 -23.86 29.94 -10.16
CA LEU A 186 -24.74 29.07 -9.36
C LEU A 186 -24.29 27.61 -9.44
N LEU A 187 -23.96 27.12 -10.63
CA LEU A 187 -23.39 25.78 -10.82
C LEU A 187 -22.01 25.65 -10.17
N PHE A 188 -21.19 26.70 -10.25
CA PHE A 188 -19.88 26.74 -9.59
C PHE A 188 -20.03 26.66 -8.06
N LEU A 189 -20.97 27.41 -7.47
CA LEU A 189 -21.27 27.32 -6.04
C LEU A 189 -21.81 25.93 -5.63
N GLN A 190 -22.66 25.30 -6.45
CA GLN A 190 -23.19 23.96 -6.17
C GLN A 190 -22.13 22.86 -6.24
N LEU A 191 -21.23 22.91 -7.23
CA LEU A 191 -20.09 21.99 -7.31
C LEU A 191 -19.10 22.23 -6.16
N PHE A 192 -18.97 23.48 -5.72
CA PHE A 192 -18.11 23.87 -4.61
C PHE A 192 -18.61 23.37 -3.25
N THR A 193 -19.89 23.57 -2.91
CA THR A 193 -20.48 23.04 -1.67
C THR A 193 -20.38 21.51 -1.62
N SER A 194 -20.56 20.85 -2.75
CA SER A 194 -20.39 19.41 -2.90
C SER A 194 -18.94 18.97 -2.65
N SER A 195 -17.96 19.70 -3.18
CA SER A 195 -16.53 19.42 -2.97
C SER A 195 -16.07 19.64 -1.53
N ILE A 196 -16.55 20.69 -0.86
CA ILE A 196 -16.29 20.91 0.58
C ILE A 196 -16.91 19.80 1.43
N HIS A 197 -18.13 19.37 1.10
CA HIS A 197 -18.77 18.25 1.80
C HIS A 197 -17.98 16.94 1.65
N LEU A 198 -17.44 16.68 0.46
CA LEU A 198 -16.59 15.51 0.19
C LEU A 198 -15.31 15.52 1.03
N VAL A 199 -14.64 16.69 1.13
CA VAL A 199 -13.43 16.86 1.94
C VAL A 199 -13.75 16.73 3.45
N LYS A 200 -14.87 17.27 3.93
CA LYS A 200 -15.33 17.07 5.32
C LYS A 200 -15.65 15.61 5.63
N TYR A 201 -16.20 14.85 4.67
CA TYR A 201 -16.49 13.43 4.85
C TYR A 201 -15.21 12.58 4.92
N SER A 202 -14.21 12.86 4.06
CA SER A 202 -12.93 12.14 4.12
C SER A 202 -12.10 12.42 5.39
N LEU A 203 -12.23 13.60 6.00
CA LEU A 203 -11.51 13.94 7.23
C LEU A 203 -12.19 13.48 8.53
N ASN A 204 -13.47 13.12 8.52
CA ASN A 204 -14.17 12.57 9.70
C ASN A 204 -14.17 11.03 9.75
N VAL A 205 -13.53 10.37 8.79
CA VAL A 205 -13.40 8.90 8.71
C VAL A 205 -12.01 8.42 9.17
N ILE A 206 -11.15 9.32 9.64
CA ILE A 206 -9.86 9.01 10.30
C ILE A 206 -9.92 9.51 11.74
#